data_AF-A0A2E1SSK0-F1
#
_entry.id   AF-A0A2E1SSK0-F1
#
_cell.length_a   1.000
_cell.length_b   1.000
_cell.length_c   1.000
_cell.angle_alpha   90.00
_cell.angle_beta   90.00
_cell.angle_gamma   90.00
#
_symmetry.space_group_name_H-M   'P 1'
#
loop_
_entity.id
_entity.type
_entity.pdbx_description
1 polymer ?
#
loop_
_entity_poly.entity_id
_entity_poly.type
_entity_poly.pdbx_seq_one_letter_code
_entity_poly.pdbx_strand_id
1 'polypeptide(L)'
;MTLFRPCIDLHQGKVKQIVGGSLNQTGAQTNFVSAHDASYYAELYKKYNLSGGHIISLGPNNQQQALNALSAYPNKLQYGG
;
A
#
# COMPACT_ATOMS: atom_id res chain seq x y z
N MET A 1 -10.98 -8.75 21.07
CA MET A 1 -10.84 -9.24 19.68
C MET A 1 -9.83 -8.37 18.96
N THR A 2 -8.82 -8.96 18.32
CA THR A 2 -7.81 -8.24 17.54
C THR A 2 -8.37 -7.93 16.15
N LEU A 3 -8.26 -6.68 15.68
CA LEU A 3 -8.71 -6.29 14.35
C LEU A 3 -7.52 -6.33 13.38
N PHE A 4 -7.62 -7.08 12.29
CA PHE A 4 -6.61 -7.06 11.23
C PHE A 4 -6.78 -5.80 10.37
N ARG A 5 -5.69 -5.06 10.13
CA ARG A 5 -5.67 -3.87 9.28
C ARG A 5 -4.67 -4.06 8.15
N PRO A 6 -5.11 -4.22 6.89
CA PRO A 6 -4.20 -4.41 5.77
C PRO A 6 -3.45 -3.11 5.41
N CYS A 7 -2.26 -3.23 4.81
CA CYS A 7 -1.46 -2.11 4.33
C CYS A 7 -0.97 -2.35 2.88
N ILE A 8 -0.99 -1.31 2.05
CA ILE A 8 -0.33 -1.26 0.74
C ILE A 8 0.76 -0.19 0.77
N ASP A 9 2.02 -0.61 0.84
CA ASP A 9 3.16 0.30 0.77
C ASP A 9 3.54 0.55 -0.69
N LEU A 10 3.63 1.81 -1.07
CA LEU A 10 3.98 2.27 -2.42
C LEU A 10 5.33 2.98 -2.40
N HIS A 11 6.22 2.60 -3.31
CA HIS A 11 7.47 3.32 -3.53
C HIS A 11 7.89 3.25 -4.99
N GLN A 12 8.06 4.43 -5.61
CA GLN A 12 8.36 4.58 -7.05
C GLN A 12 7.32 3.89 -7.94
N GLY A 13 6.04 4.05 -7.60
CA GLY A 13 4.93 3.55 -8.43
C GLY A 13 4.76 2.03 -8.42
N LYS A 14 5.36 1.34 -7.44
CA LYS A 14 5.19 -0.11 -7.24
C LYS A 14 4.80 -0.40 -5.80
N VAL A 15 4.09 -1.51 -5.62
CA VAL A 15 3.85 -2.07 -4.29
C VAL A 15 5.15 -2.71 -3.81
N LYS A 16 5.71 -2.17 -2.72
CA LYS A 16 7.01 -2.56 -2.19
C LYS A 16 6.98 -2.63 -0.68
N GLN A 17 7.48 -3.72 -0.12
CA GLN A 17 7.74 -3.83 1.31
C GLN A 17 9.19 -3.43 1.59
N ILE A 18 9.39 -2.54 2.57
CA ILE A 18 10.71 -2.14 3.05
C ILE A 18 11.07 -2.85 4.37
N VAL A 19 12.37 -3.00 4.62
CA VAL A 19 12.88 -3.47 5.92
C VAL A 19 12.98 -2.26 6.86
N GLY A 20 12.51 -2.40 8.10
CA GLY A 20 12.68 -1.37 9.14
C GLY A 20 11.64 -0.23 9.14
N GLY A 21 10.65 -0.25 8.25
CA GLY A 21 9.45 0.59 8.35
C GLY A 21 9.63 2.08 8.07
N SER A 22 10.82 2.55 7.66
CA SER A 22 11.05 3.96 7.32
C SER A 22 12.11 4.12 6.22
N LEU A 23 11.98 5.20 5.44
CA LEU A 23 12.99 5.64 4.47
C LEU A 23 14.02 6.53 5.19
N ASN A 24 15.29 6.15 5.13
CA ASN A 24 16.39 6.93 5.71
C ASN A 24 17.04 7.78 4.59
N GLN A 25 17.93 8.71 4.94
CA GLN A 25 18.69 9.50 3.95
C GLN A 25 19.54 8.62 3.02
N THR A 26 19.89 7.40 3.45
CA THR A 26 20.60 6.39 2.66
C THR A 26 19.67 5.50 1.82
N GLY A 27 18.34 5.75 1.86
CA GLY A 27 17.30 4.92 1.29
C GLY A 27 16.70 3.92 2.28
N ALA A 28 15.80 3.08 1.80
CA ALA A 28 15.29 1.92 2.55
C ALA A 28 15.70 0.64 1.82
N GLN A 29 16.13 -0.36 2.58
CA GLN A 29 16.36 -1.69 2.03
C GLN A 29 15.01 -2.29 1.62
N THR A 30 14.91 -2.67 0.35
CA THR A 30 13.71 -3.34 -0.16
C THR A 30 13.74 -4.79 0.26
N ASN A 31 12.68 -5.25 0.92
CA ASN A 31 12.47 -6.67 1.21
C ASN A 31 11.84 -7.37 0.00
N PHE A 32 10.81 -6.75 -0.57
CA PHE A 32 10.04 -7.34 -1.65
C PHE A 32 9.45 -6.27 -2.57
N VAL A 33 9.46 -6.55 -3.87
CA VAL A 33 8.73 -5.78 -4.89
C VAL A 33 7.69 -6.70 -5.50
N SER A 34 6.43 -6.29 -5.40
CA SER A 34 5.33 -7.04 -5.98
C SER A 34 5.34 -6.99 -7.51
N ALA A 35 4.94 -8.10 -8.13
CA ALA A 35 4.58 -8.16 -9.54
C ALA A 35 3.18 -7.58 -9.82
N HIS A 36 2.32 -7.54 -8.81
CA HIS A 36 0.98 -6.97 -8.86
C HIS A 36 0.95 -5.50 -8.42
N ASP A 37 0.00 -4.76 -8.97
CA ASP A 37 -0.24 -3.36 -8.68
C ASP A 37 -1.09 -3.16 -7.41
N ALA A 38 -1.29 -1.91 -7.01
CA ALA A 38 -2.01 -1.57 -5.79
C ALA A 38 -3.51 -1.93 -5.87
N SER A 39 -4.12 -1.83 -7.06
CA SER A 39 -5.51 -2.22 -7.30
C SER A 39 -5.75 -3.70 -7.04
N TYR A 40 -4.82 -4.58 -7.45
CA TYR A 40 -4.91 -6.01 -7.17
C TYR A 40 -5.08 -6.30 -5.68
N TYR A 41 -4.26 -5.66 -4.83
CA TYR A 41 -4.34 -5.85 -3.39
C TYR A 41 -5.60 -5.23 -2.78
N ALA A 42 -6.03 -4.07 -3.25
CA ALA A 42 -7.29 -3.46 -2.82
C ALA A 42 -8.50 -4.35 -3.15
N GLU A 43 -8.55 -4.94 -4.35
CA GLU A 43 -9.58 -5.94 -4.72
C GLU A 43 -9.47 -7.20 -3.85
N LEU A 44 -8.26 -7.64 -3.51
CA LEU A 44 -8.05 -8.77 -2.60
C LEU A 44 -8.60 -8.47 -1.21
N TYR A 45 -8.36 -7.27 -0.67
CA TYR A 45 -8.89 -6.86 0.63
C TYR A 45 -10.40 -6.77 0.60
N LYS A 46 -10.97 -6.24 -0.47
CA LYS A 46 -12.42 -6.22 -0.71
C LYS A 46 -13.02 -7.61 -0.76
N LYS A 47 -12.39 -8.55 -1.48
CA LYS A 47 -12.81 -9.96 -1.56
C LYS A 47 -12.89 -10.61 -0.17
N TYR A 48 -11.98 -10.26 0.74
CA TYR A 48 -11.96 -10.76 2.11
C TYR A 48 -12.62 -9.83 3.14
N ASN A 49 -13.32 -8.78 2.69
CA ASN A 49 -13.99 -7.79 3.54
C ASN A 49 -13.08 -7.14 4.60
N LEU A 50 -11.81 -6.91 4.25
CA LEU A 50 -10.81 -6.32 5.14
C LEU A 50 -10.86 -4.80 5.02
N SER A 51 -11.40 -4.14 6.04
CA SER A 51 -11.61 -2.69 6.06
C SER A 51 -10.73 -1.98 7.08
N GLY A 52 -10.62 -0.65 6.96
CA GLY A 52 -9.76 0.15 7.83
C GLY A 52 -8.27 -0.02 7.53
N GLY A 53 -7.96 -0.46 6.29
CA GLY A 53 -6.60 -0.55 5.80
C GLY A 53 -6.05 0.81 5.38
N HIS A 54 -4.76 0.84 5.08
CA HIS A 54 -4.05 2.06 4.67
C HIS A 54 -3.17 1.82 3.45
N ILE A 55 -3.03 2.86 2.64
CA ILE A 55 -2.09 2.96 1.53
C ILE A 55 -1.04 3.98 1.96
N ILE A 56 0.23 3.59 1.97
CA ILE A 56 1.33 4.45 2.39
C ILE A 56 2.21 4.78 1.19
N SER A 57 2.26 6.05 0.81
CA SER A 57 3.22 6.54 -0.18
C SER A 57 4.56 6.84 0.47
N LEU A 58 5.55 6.04 0.13
CA LEU A 58 6.94 6.25 0.49
C LEU A 58 7.61 6.95 -0.69
N GLY A 59 7.70 8.28 -0.65
CA GLY A 59 8.33 9.09 -1.70
C GLY A 59 7.45 9.37 -2.93
N PRO A 60 8.04 9.94 -4.01
CA PRO A 60 7.29 10.40 -5.18
C PRO A 60 6.84 9.24 -6.10
N ASN A 61 6.04 9.60 -7.11
CA ASN A 61 5.58 8.72 -8.20
C ASN A 61 4.61 7.60 -7.78
N ASN A 62 3.91 7.76 -6.65
CA ASN A 62 2.97 6.76 -6.14
C ASN A 62 1.49 7.10 -6.42
N GLN A 63 1.19 8.31 -6.85
CA GLN A 63 -0.19 8.83 -6.96
C GLN A 63 -1.10 7.94 -7.81
N GLN A 64 -0.65 7.49 -8.99
CA GLN A 64 -1.48 6.64 -9.85
C GLN A 64 -1.86 5.33 -9.17
N GLN A 65 -0.91 4.69 -8.48
CA GLN A 65 -1.14 3.44 -7.76
C GLN A 65 -2.07 3.66 -6.57
N ALA A 66 -1.89 4.76 -5.83
CA ALA A 66 -2.79 5.12 -4.72
C ALA A 66 -4.23 5.32 -5.21
N LEU A 67 -4.43 6.07 -6.30
CA LEU A 67 -5.74 6.29 -6.90
C LEU A 67 -6.38 4.98 -7.39
N ASN A 68 -5.59 4.09 -8.00
CA ASN A 68 -6.08 2.78 -8.45
C ASN A 68 -6.57 1.93 -7.26
N ALA A 69 -5.82 1.89 -6.16
CA ALA A 69 -6.21 1.14 -4.97
C ALA A 69 -7.44 1.75 -4.27
N LEU A 70 -7.49 3.07 -4.10
CA LEU A 70 -8.64 3.77 -3.51
C LEU A 70 -9.92 3.54 -4.34
N SER A 71 -9.79 3.53 -5.67
CA SER A 71 -10.91 3.28 -6.59
C SER A 71 -11.38 1.83 -6.56
N ALA A 72 -10.48 0.87 -6.37
CA ALA A 72 -10.79 -0.55 -6.32
C ALA A 72 -11.59 -0.94 -5.05
N TYR A 73 -11.32 -0.27 -3.91
CA TYR A 73 -12.11 -0.43 -2.69
C TYR A 73 -12.53 0.91 -2.05
N PRO A 74 -13.55 1.57 -2.62
CA PRO A 74 -13.96 2.90 -2.21
C PRO A 74 -14.34 2.98 -0.73
N ASN A 75 -13.89 4.04 -0.06
CA ASN A 75 -14.20 4.37 1.35
C ASN A 75 -13.74 3.34 2.39
N LYS A 76 -12.83 2.42 2.03
CA LYS A 76 -12.41 1.32 2.91
C LYS A 76 -10.92 1.34 3.24
N LEU A 77 -10.15 2.09 2.46
CA LEU A 77 -8.73 2.34 2.64
C LEU A 77 -8.49 3.83 2.91
N GLN A 78 -7.58 4.13 3.81
CA GLN A 78 -7.07 5.48 4.05
C GLN A 78 -5.76 5.67 3.29
N TYR A 79 -5.43 6.91 2.90
CA TYR A 79 -4.17 7.24 2.25
C TYR A 79 -3.32 8.11 3.16
N GLY A 80 -2.02 7.84 3.22
CA GLY A 80 -1.04 8.66 3.96
C GLY A 80 0.36 8.52 3.37
N GLY A 81 1.29 9.36 3.86
CA GLY A 81 2.65 9.47 3.33
C GLY A 81 2.85 10.63 2.38
#